data_AF-A0AA96HN17-F1
#
_entry.id   AF-A0AA96HN17-F1
#
_cell.length_a   1.000
_cell.length_b   1.000
_cell.length_c   1.000
_cell.angle_alpha   90.00
_cell.angle_beta   90.00
_cell.angle_gamma   90.00
#
_symmetry.space_group_name_H-M   'P 1'
#
loop_
_entity.id
_entity.type
_entity.pdbx_description
1 polymer ?
#
loop_
_entity_poly.entity_id
_entity_poly.type
_entity_poly.pdbx_seq_one_letter_code
_entity_poly.pdbx_strand_id
1 'polypeptide(L)'
;MSLLPPEVLAELHASGVKFVAVKDSVTEYLTHLKGVRPRGWSPGKTWDIVPGVYDPNVNTVVIATSGKHSHGSYNLALHETGHAYDAVLGRPSGSAAFKSAYRLAYSSLGGYFKQPGAAGRQETYAESFANYYGGNQFYGMQYPSLDLYWSGQ
;
A
#
# COMPACT_ATOMS: atom_id res chain seq x y z
N MET A 1 -6.75 19.60 6.05
CA MET A 1 -6.75 19.35 4.60
C MET A 1 -6.45 17.88 4.39
N SER A 2 -7.18 17.19 3.50
CA SER A 2 -6.87 15.81 3.11
C SER A 2 -5.53 15.76 2.38
N LEU A 3 -4.72 14.71 2.59
CA LEU A 3 -3.50 14.47 1.82
C LEU A 3 -3.80 13.98 0.40
N LEU A 4 -4.95 13.31 0.22
CA LEU A 4 -5.38 12.79 -1.06
C LEU A 4 -6.24 13.80 -1.83
N PRO A 5 -6.06 13.90 -3.16
CA PRO A 5 -6.94 14.67 -4.01
C PRO A 5 -8.41 14.20 -3.94
N PRO A 6 -9.40 15.10 -4.14
CA PRO A 6 -10.81 14.75 -4.10
C PRO A 6 -11.21 13.62 -5.04
N GLU A 7 -10.61 13.54 -6.23
CA GLU A 7 -10.87 12.52 -7.24
C GLU A 7 -10.47 11.11 -6.77
N VAL A 8 -9.33 10.98 -6.09
CA VAL A 8 -8.89 9.70 -5.50
C VAL A 8 -9.87 9.26 -4.41
N LEU A 9 -10.29 10.21 -3.56
CA LEU A 9 -11.28 9.93 -2.51
C LEU A 9 -12.64 9.55 -3.08
N ALA A 10 -13.08 10.24 -4.13
CA ALA A 10 -14.34 9.97 -4.81
C ALA A 10 -14.34 8.58 -5.45
N GLU A 11 -13.24 8.17 -6.09
CA GLU A 11 -13.08 6.85 -6.67
C GLU A 11 -13.15 5.74 -5.62
N LEU A 12 -12.37 5.89 -4.52
CA LEU A 12 -12.39 4.93 -3.41
C LEU A 12 -13.80 4.82 -2.78
N HIS A 13 -14.48 5.95 -2.61
CA HIS A 13 -15.83 6.00 -2.07
C HIS A 13 -16.87 5.37 -3.01
N ALA A 14 -16.82 5.70 -4.30
CA ALA A 14 -17.73 5.15 -5.31
C ALA A 14 -17.53 3.63 -5.48
N SER A 15 -16.29 3.16 -5.34
CA SER A 15 -15.93 1.74 -5.35
C SER A 15 -16.23 1.03 -4.01
N GLY A 16 -16.81 1.73 -3.03
CA GLY A 16 -17.28 1.14 -1.78
C GLY A 16 -16.18 0.70 -0.81
N VAL A 17 -14.97 1.28 -0.93
CA VAL A 17 -13.84 0.98 -0.03
C VAL A 17 -14.19 1.49 1.37
N LYS A 18 -14.07 0.61 2.36
CA LYS A 18 -14.24 0.97 3.78
C LYS A 18 -12.88 1.25 4.42
N PHE A 19 -12.87 2.18 5.36
CA PHE A 19 -11.70 2.49 6.18
C PHE A 19 -12.04 2.23 7.65
N VAL A 20 -11.24 1.39 8.31
CA VAL A 20 -11.42 0.98 9.70
C VAL A 20 -10.15 1.28 10.49
N ALA A 21 -10.29 2.03 11.57
CA ALA A 21 -9.23 2.22 12.55
C ALA A 21 -9.38 1.18 13.68
N VAL A 22 -8.27 0.54 14.03
CA VAL A 22 -8.14 -0.40 15.16
C VAL A 22 -7.04 0.08 16.10
N LYS A 23 -6.93 -0.50 17.29
CA LYS A 23 -5.94 -0.01 18.26
C LYS A 23 -4.54 -0.47 17.89
N ASP A 24 -4.31 -1.77 17.88
CA ASP A 24 -2.97 -2.39 17.81
C ASP A 24 -2.73 -3.16 16.51
N SER A 25 -3.70 -3.97 16.05
CA SER A 25 -3.50 -4.91 14.93
C SER A 25 -4.74 -5.08 14.07
N VAL A 26 -4.52 -5.37 12.78
CA VAL A 26 -5.58 -5.70 11.82
C VAL A 26 -6.47 -6.86 12.26
N THR A 27 -5.99 -7.77 13.13
CA THR A 27 -6.79 -8.92 13.62
C THR A 27 -7.87 -8.54 14.63
N GLU A 28 -7.90 -7.29 15.10
CA GLU A 28 -9.04 -6.74 15.87
C GLU A 28 -10.31 -6.60 15.02
N TYR A 29 -10.16 -6.34 13.71
CA TYR A 29 -11.27 -6.29 12.76
C TYR A 29 -11.34 -7.57 11.91
N LEU A 30 -10.21 -8.01 11.35
CA LEU A 30 -10.09 -9.24 10.57
C LEU A 30 -9.83 -10.43 11.49
N THR A 31 -10.81 -10.76 12.32
CA THR A 31 -10.68 -11.78 13.37
C THR A 31 -10.32 -13.17 12.85
N HIS A 32 -10.66 -13.47 11.58
CA HIS A 32 -10.30 -14.72 10.91
C HIS A 32 -8.79 -14.88 10.68
N LEU A 33 -8.00 -13.80 10.78
CA LEU A 33 -6.54 -13.82 10.67
C LEU A 33 -5.83 -13.98 12.02
N LYS A 34 -6.57 -14.01 13.13
CA LYS A 34 -5.98 -14.12 14.47
C LYS A 34 -5.21 -15.43 14.62
N GLY A 35 -3.94 -15.35 15.04
CA GLY A 35 -3.04 -16.51 15.12
C GLY A 35 -2.62 -17.10 13.77
N VAL A 36 -3.11 -16.57 12.64
CA VAL A 36 -2.76 -17.04 11.31
C VAL A 36 -1.39 -16.49 10.91
N ARG A 37 -0.53 -17.35 10.38
CA ARG A 37 0.78 -16.96 9.85
C ARG A 37 0.63 -16.42 8.42
N PRO A 38 1.10 -15.19 8.12
CA PRO A 38 1.17 -14.71 6.75
C PRO A 38 2.02 -15.61 5.87
N ARG A 39 1.67 -15.71 4.59
CA ARG A 39 2.45 -16.51 3.63
C ARG A 39 3.89 -15.98 3.56
N GLY A 40 4.87 -16.88 3.62
CA GLY A 40 6.30 -16.54 3.50
C GLY A 40 6.96 -16.03 4.78
N TRP A 41 6.22 -15.90 5.89
CA TRP A 41 6.79 -15.49 7.17
C TRP A 41 7.35 -16.68 7.96
N SER A 42 8.36 -16.41 8.79
CA SER A 42 8.95 -17.39 9.70
C SER A 42 7.92 -17.94 10.69
N PRO A 43 8.05 -19.20 11.15
CA PRO A 43 7.24 -19.74 12.23
C PRO A 43 7.21 -18.82 13.46
N GLY A 44 6.06 -18.73 14.13
CA GLY A 44 5.87 -17.92 15.33
C GLY A 44 5.54 -16.43 15.08
N LYS A 45 5.48 -15.97 13.83
CA LYS A 45 4.97 -14.66 13.46
C LYS A 45 3.59 -14.79 12.83
N THR A 46 2.65 -13.93 13.23
CA THR A 46 1.24 -13.99 12.81
C THR A 46 0.76 -12.62 12.33
N TRP A 47 -0.44 -12.59 11.75
CA TRP A 47 -1.13 -11.32 11.42
C TRP A 47 -1.41 -10.44 12.64
N ASP A 48 -1.32 -10.99 13.87
CA ASP A 48 -1.55 -10.26 15.11
C ASP A 48 -0.54 -9.14 15.38
N ILE A 49 0.54 -9.08 14.60
CA ILE A 49 1.53 -8.00 14.67
C ILE A 49 1.52 -7.11 13.43
N VAL A 50 0.55 -7.28 12.53
CA VAL A 50 0.44 -6.47 11.31
C VAL A 50 -0.41 -5.24 11.61
N PRO A 51 0.14 -4.02 11.44
CA PRO A 51 -0.57 -2.79 11.80
C PRO A 51 -1.48 -2.26 10.67
N GLY A 52 -1.33 -2.73 9.43
CA GLY A 52 -2.13 -2.23 8.31
C GLY A 52 -2.35 -3.30 7.25
N VAL A 53 -3.53 -3.29 6.63
CA VAL A 53 -3.81 -4.12 5.46
C VAL A 53 -4.99 -3.54 4.66
N TYR A 54 -4.91 -3.60 3.34
CA TYR A 54 -6.07 -3.65 2.47
C TYR A 54 -6.48 -5.09 2.17
N ASP A 55 -7.68 -5.50 2.60
CA ASP A 55 -8.24 -6.82 2.29
C ASP A 55 -9.24 -6.70 1.11
N PRO A 56 -8.90 -7.24 -0.08
CA PRO A 56 -9.76 -7.17 -1.25
C PRO A 56 -11.03 -8.03 -1.13
N ASN A 57 -11.08 -9.03 -0.23
CA ASN A 57 -12.26 -9.89 -0.08
C ASN A 57 -13.44 -9.16 0.58
N VAL A 58 -13.12 -8.19 1.44
CA VAL A 58 -14.10 -7.37 2.16
C VAL A 58 -14.01 -5.89 1.78
N ASN A 59 -13.20 -5.57 0.77
CA ASN A 59 -12.96 -4.22 0.24
C ASN A 59 -12.71 -3.19 1.36
N THR A 60 -11.82 -3.52 2.30
CA THR A 60 -11.60 -2.73 3.51
C THR A 60 -10.12 -2.48 3.75
N VAL A 61 -9.77 -1.23 4.01
CA VAL A 61 -8.49 -0.80 4.57
C VAL A 61 -8.62 -0.78 6.10
N VAL A 62 -7.74 -1.51 6.79
CA VAL A 62 -7.68 -1.56 8.26
C VAL A 62 -6.34 -1.01 8.70
N ILE A 63 -6.34 -0.04 9.63
CA ILE A 63 -5.13 0.63 10.13
C ILE A 63 -5.13 0.68 11.66
N ALA A 64 -4.04 0.23 12.27
CA ALA A 64 -3.77 0.36 13.69
C ALA A 64 -3.23 1.76 14.02
N THR A 65 -3.71 2.34 15.12
CA THR A 65 -3.38 3.74 15.49
C THR A 65 -2.43 3.86 16.67
N SER A 66 -2.17 2.81 17.45
CA SER A 66 -1.34 2.89 18.66
C SER A 66 0.16 2.95 18.39
N GLY A 67 0.60 2.60 17.17
CA GLY A 67 2.01 2.52 16.81
C GLY A 67 2.78 1.36 17.47
N LYS A 68 2.07 0.44 18.14
CA LYS A 68 2.68 -0.71 18.84
C LYS A 68 3.48 -1.63 17.92
N HIS A 69 3.07 -1.76 16.66
CA HIS A 69 3.72 -2.61 15.67
C HIS A 69 4.35 -1.77 14.56
N SER A 70 5.59 -2.11 14.19
CA SER A 70 6.33 -1.38 13.18
C SER A 70 5.91 -1.76 11.75
N HIS A 71 6.11 -0.82 10.83
CA HIS A 71 5.99 -1.03 9.39
C HIS A 71 7.12 -0.29 8.67
N GLY A 72 7.36 -0.65 7.41
CA GLY A 72 8.41 -0.04 6.58
C GLY A 72 7.95 1.14 5.72
N SER A 73 6.63 1.36 5.60
CA SER A 73 6.05 2.35 4.70
C SER A 73 6.26 3.79 5.18
N TYR A 74 6.41 4.73 4.25
CA TYR A 74 6.47 6.17 4.54
C TYR A 74 5.26 6.66 5.33
N ASN A 75 4.07 6.20 4.94
CA ASN A 75 2.82 6.41 5.67
C ASN A 75 1.95 5.17 5.50
N LEU A 76 1.68 4.45 6.59
CA LEU A 76 0.93 3.20 6.55
C LEU A 76 -0.48 3.37 5.97
N ALA A 77 -1.20 4.40 6.40
CA ALA A 77 -2.56 4.64 5.93
C ALA A 77 -2.59 4.90 4.42
N LEU A 78 -1.67 5.73 3.91
CA LEU A 78 -1.57 5.97 2.48
C LEU A 78 -1.09 4.74 1.70
N HIS A 79 -0.19 3.94 2.26
CA HIS A 79 0.29 2.71 1.64
C HIS A 79 -0.87 1.72 1.42
N GLU A 80 -1.63 1.41 2.46
CA GLU A 80 -2.79 0.52 2.32
C GLU A 80 -3.89 1.12 1.45
N THR A 81 -4.05 2.45 1.48
CA THR A 81 -4.93 3.15 0.54
C THR A 81 -4.45 2.99 -0.90
N GLY A 82 -3.14 3.00 -1.15
CA GLY A 82 -2.55 2.76 -2.46
C GLY A 82 -2.85 1.35 -2.99
N HIS A 83 -2.84 0.33 -2.11
CA HIS A 83 -3.29 -1.02 -2.46
C HIS A 83 -4.78 -1.07 -2.81
N ALA A 84 -5.62 -0.36 -2.04
CA ALA A 84 -7.04 -0.24 -2.35
C ALA A 84 -7.27 0.44 -3.69
N TYR A 85 -6.58 1.55 -3.94
CA TYR A 85 -6.65 2.32 -5.18
C TYR A 85 -6.19 1.50 -6.39
N ASP A 86 -5.09 0.76 -6.26
CA ASP A 86 -4.64 -0.21 -7.27
C ASP A 86 -5.72 -1.26 -7.57
N ALA A 87 -6.39 -1.78 -6.53
CA ALA A 87 -7.40 -2.82 -6.72
C ALA A 87 -8.65 -2.30 -7.43
N VAL A 88 -9.21 -1.17 -7.00
CA VAL A 88 -10.47 -0.63 -7.54
C VAL A 88 -10.33 -0.15 -8.99
N LEU A 89 -9.14 0.34 -9.36
CA LEU A 89 -8.83 0.74 -10.74
C LEU A 89 -8.47 -0.43 -11.67
N GLY A 90 -8.58 -1.68 -11.22
CA GLY A 90 -8.28 -2.84 -12.06
C GLY A 90 -6.77 -3.09 -12.25
N ARG A 91 -5.97 -2.82 -11.22
CA ARG A 91 -4.52 -3.10 -11.14
C ARG A 91 -3.65 -2.29 -12.10
N PRO A 92 -3.67 -0.95 -12.07
CA PRO A 92 -2.72 -0.10 -12.81
C PRO A 92 -1.25 -0.39 -12.48
N SER A 93 -0.92 -1.00 -11.33
CA SER A 93 0.42 -1.56 -11.06
C SER A 93 0.88 -2.61 -12.09
N GLY A 94 -0.05 -3.20 -12.84
CA GLY A 94 0.18 -4.10 -13.96
C GLY A 94 0.18 -3.43 -15.34
N SER A 95 -0.13 -2.14 -15.43
CA SER A 95 -0.21 -1.39 -16.68
C SER A 95 1.15 -1.23 -17.36
N ALA A 96 1.16 -0.96 -18.67
CA ALA A 96 2.40 -0.68 -19.41
C ALA A 96 3.12 0.56 -18.86
N ALA A 97 2.36 1.60 -18.49
CA ALA A 97 2.89 2.84 -17.92
C ALA A 97 3.62 2.58 -16.60
N PHE A 98 2.95 1.94 -15.63
CA PHE A 98 3.57 1.67 -14.33
C PHE A 98 4.72 0.67 -14.43
N LYS A 99 4.60 -0.36 -15.28
CA LYS A 99 5.72 -1.28 -15.55
C LYS A 99 6.93 -0.56 -16.11
N SER A 100 6.75 0.50 -16.89
CA SER A 100 7.87 1.32 -17.38
C SER A 100 8.53 2.09 -16.25
N ALA A 101 7.74 2.80 -15.44
CA ALA A 101 8.22 3.53 -14.28
C ALA A 101 8.98 2.62 -13.28
N TYR A 102 8.42 1.45 -12.99
CA TYR A 102 9.00 0.42 -12.15
C TYR A 102 10.34 -0.11 -12.67
N ARG A 103 10.44 -0.40 -13.98
CA ARG A 103 11.70 -0.87 -14.59
C ARG A 103 12.83 0.15 -14.47
N LEU A 104 12.52 1.44 -14.65
CA LEU A 104 13.50 2.52 -14.52
C LEU A 104 14.00 2.66 -13.07
N ALA A 105 13.12 2.50 -12.09
CA ALA A 105 13.48 2.52 -10.67
C ALA A 105 14.15 1.22 -10.19
N TYR A 106 14.01 0.12 -10.94
CA TYR A 106 14.21 -1.24 -10.46
C TYR A 106 15.58 -1.47 -9.81
N SER A 107 16.68 -1.03 -10.43
CA SER A 107 18.02 -1.27 -9.89
C SER A 107 18.19 -0.72 -8.47
N SER A 108 17.59 0.44 -8.18
CA SER A 108 17.67 1.17 -6.91
C SER A 108 16.63 0.76 -5.86
N LEU A 109 15.67 -0.11 -6.19
CA LEU A 109 14.66 -0.58 -5.24
C LEU A 109 15.24 -1.57 -4.23
N GLY A 110 14.72 -1.55 -3.00
CA GLY A 110 14.99 -2.58 -1.99
C GLY A 110 14.40 -3.95 -2.38
N GLY A 111 14.93 -5.03 -1.79
CA GLY A 111 14.54 -6.41 -2.13
C GLY A 111 13.04 -6.70 -1.99
N TYR A 112 12.37 -6.11 -1.00
CA TYR A 112 10.92 -6.25 -0.80
C TYR A 112 10.10 -5.79 -2.01
N PHE A 113 10.53 -4.71 -2.67
CA PHE A 113 9.88 -4.15 -3.85
C PHE A 113 10.23 -4.90 -5.15
N LYS A 114 11.12 -5.90 -5.08
CA LYS A 114 11.59 -6.74 -6.20
C LYS A 114 11.03 -8.15 -6.17
N GLN A 115 10.01 -8.41 -5.35
CA GLN A 115 9.37 -9.72 -5.26
C GLN A 115 8.85 -10.21 -6.62
N PRO A 116 8.93 -11.52 -6.89
CA PRO A 116 8.56 -12.09 -8.20
C PRO A 116 7.06 -11.89 -8.52
N GLY A 117 6.74 -11.97 -9.80
CA GLY A 117 5.36 -11.86 -10.29
C GLY A 117 4.82 -10.43 -10.21
N ALA A 118 3.64 -10.26 -9.62
CA ALA A 118 2.99 -8.96 -9.46
C ALA A 118 3.31 -8.29 -8.11
N ALA A 119 3.72 -9.06 -7.10
CA ALA A 119 3.87 -8.59 -5.72
C ALA A 119 4.81 -7.38 -5.63
N GLY A 120 6.03 -7.45 -6.17
CA GLY A 120 6.97 -6.33 -6.11
C GLY A 120 6.43 -5.05 -6.75
N ARG A 121 5.66 -5.16 -7.84
CA ARG A 121 5.03 -4.00 -8.49
C ARG A 121 3.88 -3.42 -7.67
N GLN A 122 3.04 -4.26 -7.06
CA GLN A 122 1.94 -3.81 -6.21
C GLN A 122 2.47 -3.07 -4.97
N GLU A 123 3.50 -3.62 -4.31
CA GLU A 123 4.16 -2.96 -3.18
C GLU A 123 4.82 -1.64 -3.60
N THR A 124 5.45 -1.59 -4.78
CA THR A 124 6.05 -0.34 -5.29
C THR A 124 4.99 0.69 -5.65
N TYR A 125 3.85 0.25 -6.18
CA TYR A 125 2.71 1.12 -6.47
C TYR A 125 2.16 1.74 -5.18
N ALA A 126 1.83 0.91 -4.19
CA ALA A 126 1.33 1.36 -2.90
C ALA A 126 2.33 2.28 -2.17
N GLU A 127 3.61 1.92 -2.17
CA GLU A 127 4.63 2.74 -1.51
C GLU A 127 4.88 4.05 -2.25
N SER A 128 4.97 4.05 -3.57
CA SER A 128 5.14 5.29 -4.32
C SER A 128 3.92 6.21 -4.25
N PHE A 129 2.71 5.65 -4.19
CA PHE A 129 1.48 6.39 -3.89
C PHE A 129 1.58 7.10 -2.53
N ALA A 130 2.01 6.37 -1.50
CA ALA A 130 2.16 6.92 -0.15
C ALA A 130 3.19 8.03 -0.08
N ASN A 131 4.30 7.87 -0.80
CA ASN A 131 5.36 8.87 -0.84
C ASN A 131 4.94 10.12 -1.64
N TYR A 132 4.29 9.95 -2.78
CA TYR A 132 3.84 11.06 -3.62
C TYR A 132 2.80 11.93 -2.91
N TYR A 133 1.66 11.35 -2.53
CA TYR A 133 0.59 12.11 -1.87
C TYR A 133 0.91 12.47 -0.41
N GLY A 134 1.85 11.77 0.21
CA GLY A 134 2.39 12.14 1.51
C GLY A 134 3.39 13.30 1.47
N GLY A 135 3.78 13.76 0.28
CA GLY A 135 4.69 14.90 0.11
C GLY A 135 6.17 14.58 0.33
N ASN A 136 6.58 13.31 0.18
CA ASN A 136 7.99 12.92 0.31
C ASN A 136 8.81 13.28 -0.93
N GLN A 137 9.29 14.52 -0.99
CA GLN A 137 10.12 15.00 -2.08
C GLN A 137 11.44 14.22 -2.24
N PHE A 138 12.00 13.67 -1.15
CA PHE A 138 13.23 12.86 -1.23
C PHE A 138 13.01 11.56 -1.98
N TYR A 139 11.86 10.91 -1.79
CA TYR A 139 11.50 9.71 -2.55
C TYR A 139 11.37 10.03 -4.04
N GLY A 140 10.75 11.17 -4.39
CA GLY A 140 10.63 11.60 -5.78
C GLY A 140 11.98 11.88 -6.45
N MET A 141 12.92 12.49 -5.73
CA MET A 141 14.30 12.66 -6.21
C MET A 141 15.06 11.34 -6.37
N GLN A 142 14.81 10.38 -5.47
CA GLN A 142 15.44 9.06 -5.52
C GLN A 142 14.87 8.17 -6.64
N TYR A 143 13.57 8.28 -6.89
CA TYR A 143 12.81 7.47 -7.84
C TYR A 143 11.98 8.36 -8.79
N PRO A 144 12.63 9.19 -9.63
CA PRO A 144 11.95 10.19 -10.45
C PRO A 144 10.97 9.58 -11.45
N SER A 145 11.21 8.35 -11.92
CA SER A 145 10.26 7.67 -12.80
C SER A 145 8.94 7.31 -12.12
N LEU A 146 8.95 7.04 -10.81
CA LEU A 146 7.75 6.78 -10.03
C LEU A 146 7.01 8.09 -9.70
N ASP A 147 7.74 9.17 -9.40
CA ASP A 147 7.16 10.50 -9.19
C ASP A 147 6.48 11.04 -10.46
N LEU A 148 7.15 10.88 -11.61
CA LEU A 148 6.59 11.23 -12.92
C LEU A 148 5.33 10.43 -13.27
N TYR A 149 5.22 9.18 -12.81
CA TYR A 149 4.01 8.40 -13.02
C TYR A 149 2.79 9.04 -12.34
N TRP A 150 2.96 9.50 -11.09
CA TRP A 150 1.89 10.10 -10.30
C TRP A 150 1.53 11.52 -10.70
N SER A 151 2.51 12.33 -11.13
CA SER A 151 2.23 13.69 -11.64
C SER A 151 1.46 13.71 -12.97
N GLY A 152 1.37 12.57 -13.66
CA GLY A 152 0.55 12.40 -14.87
C GLY A 152 -0.76 11.65 -14.64
N GLN A 153 -1.15 11.36 -13.38
CA GLN A 153 -2.46 10.77 -13.05
C GLN A 153 -3.53 11.85 -12.84
#